data_AF-A0A3D0MTS4-F1
#
_entry.id   AF-A0A3D0MTS4-F1
#
_cell.length_a   1.000
_cell.length_b   1.000
_cell.length_c   1.000
_cell.angle_alpha   90.00
_cell.angle_beta   90.00
_cell.angle_gamma   90.00
#
_symmetry.space_group_name_H-M   'P 1'
#
loop_
_entity.id
_entity.type
_entity.pdbx_description
1 polymer ?
#
loop_
_entity_poly.entity_id
_entity_poly.type
_entity_poly.pdbx_seq_one_letter_code
_entity_poly.pdbx_strand_id
1 'polypeptide(L)' 'MWKIHSNLLRANGIRGEDELLLPEQGIAAGCLLISRYLRAYGSPEKALGRYYGGPSSVYWARVSRNLSKLQSYNPESRL' A
#
# COMPACT_ATOMS: atom_id res chain seq x y z
N MET A 1 1.01 12.16 -0.39
CA MET A 1 2.10 11.18 -0.63
C MET A 1 3.35 11.85 -1.19
N TRP A 2 3.28 12.50 -2.35
CA TRP A 2 4.44 13.13 -3.01
C TRP A 2 5.19 14.13 -2.12
N LYS A 3 4.47 15.10 -1.51
CA LYS A 3 5.05 16.13 -0.63
C LYS A 3 5.93 15.59 0.51
N ILE A 4 5.66 14.38 0.99
CA ILE A 4 6.37 13.77 2.13
C ILE A 4 7.45 12.79 1.65
N HIS A 5 7.24 12.14 0.49
CA HIS A 5 8.06 11.00 0.05
C HIS A 5 8.82 11.23 -1.27
N SER A 6 8.78 12.44 -1.83
CA SER A 6 9.37 12.76 -3.15
C SER A 6 10.83 12.30 -3.30
N ASN A 7 11.68 12.52 -2.29
CA ASN A 7 13.09 12.09 -2.34
C ASN A 7 13.22 10.56 -2.44
N LEU A 8 12.42 9.82 -1.66
CA LEU A 8 12.40 8.36 -1.69
C LEU A 8 11.86 7.84 -3.04
N LEU A 9 10.76 8.43 -3.51
CA LEU A 9 10.11 8.05 -4.76
C LEU A 9 11.03 8.29 -5.97
N ARG A 10 11.72 9.44 -6.00
CA ARG A 10 12.72 9.76 -7.02
C ARG A 10 13.89 8.79 -7.03
N ALA A 11 14.39 8.42 -5.85
CA ALA A 11 15.44 7.40 -5.73
C ALA A 11 15.00 6.00 -6.22
N ASN A 12 13.70 5.79 -6.44
CA ASN A 12 13.11 4.55 -6.92
C ASN A 12 12.43 4.71 -8.30
N GLY A 13 12.84 5.71 -9.08
CA GLY A 13 12.43 5.84 -10.49
C GLY A 13 11.12 6.59 -10.74
N ILE A 14 10.46 7.12 -9.70
CA ILE A 14 9.25 7.95 -9.83
C ILE A 14 9.64 9.42 -9.73
N ARG A 15 9.68 10.10 -10.87
CA ARG A 15 10.36 11.39 -11.04
C ARG A 15 9.46 12.60 -10.75
N GLY A 16 8.16 12.42 -10.92
CA GLY A 16 7.14 13.47 -10.77
C GLY A 16 5.90 13.01 -9.99
N GLU A 17 5.13 13.98 -9.48
CA GLU A 17 3.85 13.72 -8.80
C GLU A 17 2.80 13.20 -9.79
N ASP A 18 2.83 13.69 -11.01
CA ASP A 18 2.02 13.27 -12.15
C ASP A 18 2.23 11.80 -12.50
N GLU A 19 3.46 11.29 -12.36
CA GLU A 19 3.74 9.86 -12.58
C GLU A 19 2.98 8.97 -11.57
N LEU A 20 2.55 9.46 -10.40
CA LEU A 20 1.73 8.67 -9.46
C LEU A 20 0.32 8.36 -9.98
N LEU A 21 -0.13 9.09 -11.01
CA LEU A 21 -1.41 8.83 -11.68
C LEU A 21 -1.29 7.72 -12.74
N LEU A 22 -0.05 7.36 -13.13
CA LEU A 22 0.20 6.23 -14.01
C LEU A 22 0.05 4.93 -13.19
N PRO A 23 -0.71 3.93 -13.69
CA PRO A 23 -1.01 2.72 -12.92
C PRO A 23 0.24 2.02 -12.37
N GLU A 24 1.25 1.83 -13.20
CA GLU A 24 2.47 1.08 -12.88
C GLU A 24 3.29 1.80 -11.80
N GLN A 25 3.50 3.11 -11.96
CA GLN A 25 4.24 3.94 -11.03
C GLN A 25 3.46 4.15 -9.72
N GLY A 26 2.13 4.30 -9.79
CA GLY A 26 1.27 4.39 -8.62
C GLY A 26 1.31 3.12 -7.78
N ILE A 27 1.26 1.94 -8.41
CA ILE A 27 1.43 0.64 -7.74
C ILE A 27 2.83 0.54 -7.12
N ALA A 28 3.88 0.87 -7.88
CA ALA A 28 5.26 0.82 -7.39
C ALA A 28 5.46 1.74 -6.17
N ALA A 29 4.91 2.96 -6.20
CA ALA A 29 4.93 3.91 -5.08
C ALA A 29 4.24 3.33 -3.85
N GLY A 30 3.04 2.77 -4.04
CA GLY A 30 2.24 2.16 -2.98
C GLY A 30 2.97 1.01 -2.30
N CYS A 31 3.49 0.08 -3.10
CA CYS A 31 4.27 -1.07 -2.63
C CYS A 31 5.52 -0.62 -1.86
N LEU A 32 6.30 0.32 -2.40
CA LEU A 32 7.51 0.82 -1.74
C LEU A 32 7.21 1.37 -0.34
N LEU A 33 6.17 2.21 -0.22
CA LEU A 33 5.83 2.86 1.04
C LEU A 33 5.24 1.89 2.05
N ILE A 34 4.32 1.01 1.65
CA ILE A 34 3.74 0.03 2.57
C ILE A 34 4.80 -0.97 3.04
N SER A 35 5.71 -1.42 2.16
CA SER A 35 6.83 -2.29 2.54
C SER A 35 7.77 -1.62 3.54
N ARG A 36 8.04 -0.32 3.37
CA ARG A 36 8.86 0.45 4.33
C ARG A 36 8.19 0.53 5.70
N TYR A 37 6.88 0.77 5.75
CA TYR A 37 6.15 0.83 7.01
C TYR A 37 5.99 -0.56 7.66
N LEU A 38 5.76 -1.62 6.88
CA LEU A 38 5.77 -2.98 7.40
C LEU A 38 7.11 -3.30 8.08
N ARG A 39 8.23 -2.95 7.45
CA ARG A 39 9.56 -3.13 8.02
C ARG A 39 9.74 -2.34 9.33
N ALA A 40 9.27 -1.10 9.38
CA ALA A 40 9.45 -0.22 10.54
C ALA A 40 8.54 -0.56 11.73
N TYR A 41 7.32 -1.03 11.49
CA TYR A 41 6.28 -1.17 12.51
C TYR A 41 5.88 -2.63 12.80
N GLY A 42 6.31 -3.59 11.96
CA GLY A 42 6.09 -5.03 12.17
C GLY A 42 4.62 -5.49 12.13
N SER A 43 3.69 -4.61 11.78
CA SER A 43 2.25 -4.87 11.80
C SER A 43 1.59 -4.29 10.56
N PRO A 44 0.80 -5.09 9.80
CA PRO A 44 0.02 -4.60 8.68
C PRO A 44 -0.95 -3.46 9.06
N GLU A 45 -1.60 -3.54 10.22
CA GLU A 45 -2.51 -2.50 10.70
C GLU A 45 -1.76 -1.18 10.93
N LYS A 46 -0.63 -1.21 11.66
CA LYS A 46 0.18 -0.01 11.90
C LYS A 46 0.73 0.56 10.61
N ALA A 47 1.19 -0.30 9.70
CA ALA A 47 1.72 0.12 8.41
C ALA A 47 0.66 0.80 7.54
N LEU A 48 -0.55 0.23 7.46
CA LEU A 48 -1.68 0.81 6.74
C LEU A 48 -2.13 2.13 7.37
N GLY A 49 -2.12 2.25 8.70
CA GLY A 49 -2.38 3.51 9.39
C GLY A 49 -1.43 4.63 8.94
N ARG A 50 -0.13 4.34 8.85
CA ARG A 50 0.88 5.32 8.40
C ARG A 50 0.80 5.62 6.91
N TYR A 51 0.44 4.62 6.10
CA TYR A 51 0.26 4.78 4.66
C TYR A 51 -0.96 5.64 4.32
N TYR A 52 -2.11 5.37 4.97
CA TYR A 52 -3.37 6.07 4.73
C TYR A 52 -3.38 7.48 5.35
N GLY A 53 -2.68 7.68 6.47
CA GLY A 53 -2.63 8.98 7.16
C GLY A 53 -3.90 9.31 7.97
N GLY A 54 -4.77 8.33 8.20
CA GLY A 54 -6.02 8.46 8.97
C GLY A 54 -6.17 7.37 10.05
N PRO A 55 -7.32 7.30 10.74
CA PRO A 55 -7.56 6.31 11.80
C PRO A 55 -7.37 4.88 11.27
N SER A 56 -6.36 4.18 11.79
CA SER A 56 -5.93 2.88 11.28
C SER A 56 -7.01 1.80 11.40
N SER A 57 -7.83 1.84 12.46
CA SER A 57 -8.78 0.78 12.80
C SER A 57 -9.90 0.59 11.77
N VAL A 58 -10.51 1.68 11.29
CA VAL A 58 -11.62 1.61 10.30
C VAL A 58 -11.10 1.14 8.94
N TYR A 59 -9.97 1.68 8.51
CA TYR A 59 -9.36 1.30 7.24
C TYR A 59 -8.84 -0.14 7.28
N TRP A 60 -8.21 -0.53 8.39
CA TRP A 60 -7.75 -1.90 8.62
C TRP A 60 -8.88 -2.92 8.56
N ALA A 61 -10.01 -2.68 9.25
CA ALA A 61 -11.14 -3.60 9.23
C ALA A 61 -11.69 -3.86 7.81
N ARG A 62 -11.64 -2.85 6.93
CA ARG A 62 -12.04 -3.01 5.52
C ARG A 62 -11.00 -3.80 4.73
N VAL A 63 -9.72 -3.48 4.89
CA VAL A 63 -8.64 -4.15 4.15
C VAL A 63 -8.49 -5.61 4.57
N SER A 64 -8.48 -5.90 5.88
CA SER A 64 -8.33 -7.25 6.42
C SER A 64 -9.47 -8.16 5.96
N ARG A 65 -10.72 -7.68 5.96
CA ARG A 65 -11.87 -8.43 5.46
C ARG A 65 -11.71 -8.84 3.99
N ASN A 66 -11.27 -7.93 3.13
CA ASN A 66 -11.06 -8.24 1.71
C ASN A 66 -9.86 -9.17 1.51
N LEU A 67 -8.79 -9.00 2.30
CA LEU A 67 -7.63 -9.88 2.26
C LEU A 67 -8.01 -11.31 2.66
N SER A 68 -8.81 -11.48 3.72
CA SER A 68 -9.32 -12.79 4.13
C SER A 68 -10.17 -13.44 3.04
N LYS A 69 -11.04 -12.67 2.37
CA LYS A 69 -11.81 -13.17 1.22
C LYS A 69 -10.91 -13.65 0.09
N LEU A 70 -9.86 -12.89 -0.21
CA LEU A 70 -8.89 -13.21 -1.26
C LEU A 70 -8.06 -14.45 -0.90
N GLN A 71 -7.69 -14.63 0.36
CA GLN A 71 -6.98 -15.82 0.85
C GLN A 71 -7.87 -17.06 0.84
N SER A 72 -9.17 -16.90 1.12
CA SER A 72 -10.14 -17.99 1.01
C SER A 72 -10.58 -18.29 -0.43
N TYR A 73 -10.23 -17.42 -1.38
CA TYR A 73 -10.59 -17.60 -2.76
C TYR A 73 -9.68 -18.65 -3.40
N ASN A 74 -10.21 -19.84 -3.63
CA ASN A 74 -9.56 -20.84 -4.46
C ASN A 74 -10.05 -20.68 -5.92
N PRO A 75 -9.23 -20.17 -6.85
CA PRO A 75 -9.62 -20.04 -8.24
C PRO A 75 -9.90 -21.39 -8.93
N GLU A 76 -9.39 -22.51 -8.39
CA GLU A 76 -9.56 -23.84 -8.98
C GLU A 76 -10.89 -24.52 -8.61
N SER A 77 -11.62 -24.02 -7.61
CA SER A 77 -12.90 -24.62 -7.19
C SER A 77 -14.10 -24.25 -8.09
N ARG A 78 -13.83 -23.68 -9.27
CA ARG A 78 -14.83 -23.20 -10.25
C ARG A 78 -14.64 -23.78 -11.66
N LEU A 79 -13.72 -24.73 -11.83
CA LEU A 79 -13.55 -25.57 -13.02
C LEU A 79 -13.92 -27.01 -12.66
#